data_AF-A0A8I1TQG1-F1
#
_entry.id   AF-A0A8I1TQG1-F1
#
_cell.length_a   1.000
_cell.length_b   1.000
_cell.length_c   1.000
_cell.angle_alpha   90.00
_cell.angle_beta   90.00
_cell.angle_gamma   90.00
#
_symmetry.space_group_name_H-M   'P 1'
#
loop_
_entity.id
_entity.type
_entity.pdbx_description
1 polymer ?
#
loop_
_entity_poly.entity_id
_entity_poly.type
_entity_poly.pdbx_seq_one_letter_code
_entity_poly.pdbx_strand_id
1 'polypeptide(L)'
;MNEQVGFTLRGRNPDVLTCIANLSNDEVFTPPEFANRMLDTLAEAWAARNGGANIWADSTVTFLDPFTKSGVFLREITTRLIAGLAEEIPDLQTRVDHILTQQVFGIAITTLTSLLARRSLYCSKHANGEHSVARSFDTDSGNVWFERTEHSWQNAKCEFCGAPRALFDRGLELENHAYAFIHTHNIKARISELFGAEMQFDVIVGNPPYQMTGGAGGTSDSSIYHLFVQQAFKLEPRFVSMVMPSRWMAGGRGLDEFRAEMLTSGHIRNMTDFPDSGVAFPGVQIKGG
;
A
#
# COMPACT_ATOMS: atom_id res chain seq x y z
N MET A 1 26.79 19.89 31.73
CA MET A 1 27.13 20.11 30.32
C MET A 1 26.70 18.86 29.57
N ASN A 2 25.52 18.90 28.95
CA ASN A 2 25.06 17.83 28.07
C ASN A 2 25.66 18.11 26.69
N GLU A 3 26.55 17.24 26.23
CA GLU A 3 27.03 17.26 24.85
C GLU A 3 25.85 16.90 23.93
N GLN A 4 25.36 17.88 23.19
CA GLN A 4 24.49 17.66 22.04
C GLN A 4 25.35 17.07 20.91
N VAL A 5 25.12 15.82 20.56
CA VAL A 5 25.68 15.22 19.35
C VAL A 5 25.00 15.86 18.15
N GLY A 6 25.72 16.74 17.45
CA GLY A 6 25.25 17.41 16.24
C GLY A 6 25.12 16.43 15.08
N PHE A 7 23.89 16.11 14.69
CA PHE A 7 23.60 15.39 13.46
C PHE A 7 23.79 16.33 12.27
N THR A 8 24.90 16.16 11.55
CA THR A 8 25.17 16.90 10.29
C THR A 8 24.92 15.96 9.10
N LEU A 9 23.76 16.09 8.46
CA LEU A 9 23.54 15.52 7.13
C LEU A 9 24.19 16.42 6.10
N ARG A 10 25.22 15.91 5.42
CA ARG A 10 25.78 16.55 4.24
C ARG A 10 24.72 16.61 3.12
N GLY A 11 24.23 17.81 2.83
CA GLY A 11 23.89 18.23 1.47
C GLY A 11 22.58 17.76 0.83
N ARG A 12 21.63 17.15 1.56
CA ARG A 12 20.25 16.93 1.07
C ARG A 12 19.26 17.11 2.22
N ASN A 13 18.18 17.86 2.00
CA ASN A 13 17.03 17.83 2.90
C ASN A 13 16.52 16.38 2.95
N PRO A 14 16.50 15.70 4.11
CA PRO A 14 15.96 14.35 4.18
C PRO A 14 14.48 14.37 3.81
N ASP A 15 14.05 13.45 2.94
CA ASP A 15 12.62 13.27 2.62
C ASP A 15 11.89 13.00 3.94
N VAL A 16 10.84 13.78 4.22
CA VAL A 16 10.03 13.65 5.43
C VAL A 16 9.50 12.22 5.60
N LEU A 17 9.26 11.49 4.51
CA LEU A 17 8.85 10.08 4.53
C LEU A 17 9.96 9.17 5.06
N THR A 18 11.22 9.51 4.81
CA THR A 18 12.38 8.78 5.36
C THR A 18 12.49 9.02 6.87
N CYS A 19 12.14 10.22 7.34
CA CYS A 19 12.09 10.53 8.77
C CYS A 19 10.92 9.84 9.48
N ILE A 20 9.75 9.77 8.84
CA ILE A 20 8.54 9.13 9.39
C ILE A 20 8.68 7.60 9.44
N ALA A 21 9.43 7.00 8.49
CA ALA A 21 9.64 5.55 8.45
C ALA A 21 10.25 4.95 9.73
N ASN A 22 10.89 5.78 10.55
CA ASN A 22 11.53 5.38 11.80
C ASN A 22 10.65 5.63 13.06
N LEU A 23 9.41 6.12 12.92
CA LEU A 23 8.60 6.62 14.05
C LEU A 23 7.50 5.67 14.56
N SER A 24 7.15 4.57 13.88
CA SER A 24 6.15 3.62 14.37
C SER A 24 6.60 2.17 14.27
N ASN A 25 6.45 1.42 15.36
CA ASN A 25 6.79 -0.01 15.41
C ASN A 25 5.75 -0.91 14.74
N ASP A 26 4.51 -0.42 14.55
CA ASP A 26 3.40 -1.21 13.99
C ASP A 26 3.24 -1.03 12.47
N GLU A 27 3.88 -0.01 11.87
CA GLU A 27 3.74 0.33 10.45
C GLU A 27 5.11 0.52 9.80
N VAL A 28 5.56 -0.49 9.05
CA VAL A 28 6.77 -0.35 8.23
C VAL A 28 6.44 0.54 7.02
N PHE A 29 7.01 1.74 6.99
CA PHE A 29 6.96 2.60 5.82
C PHE A 29 8.02 2.19 4.81
N THR A 30 7.61 2.14 3.55
CA THR A 30 8.52 1.81 2.45
C THR A 30 9.40 3.01 2.12
N PRO A 31 10.74 2.87 2.13
CA PRO A 31 11.63 3.92 1.67
C PRO A 31 11.37 4.24 0.19
N PRO A 32 11.46 5.52 -0.25
CA PRO A 32 11.28 5.89 -1.65
C PRO A 32 12.18 5.12 -2.61
N GLU A 33 13.44 4.87 -2.25
CA GLU A 33 14.38 4.10 -3.08
C GLU A 33 13.91 2.66 -3.30
N PHE A 34 13.34 2.02 -2.27
CA PHE A 34 12.82 0.66 -2.39
C PHE A 34 11.53 0.63 -3.22
N ALA A 35 10.63 1.60 -3.02
CA ALA A 35 9.44 1.75 -3.85
C ALA A 35 9.80 1.93 -5.34
N ASN A 36 10.80 2.76 -5.64
CA ASN A 36 11.29 2.96 -7.01
C ASN A 36 11.79 1.65 -7.63
N ARG A 37 12.63 0.87 -6.92
CA ARG A 37 13.11 -0.43 -7.41
C ARG A 37 11.98 -1.42 -7.72
N MET A 38 10.93 -1.44 -6.90
CA MET A 38 9.74 -2.27 -7.15
C MET A 38 9.01 -1.83 -8.42
N LEU A 39 8.85 -0.52 -8.64
CA LEU A 39 8.19 0.03 -9.82
C LEU A 39 9.03 -0.18 -11.10
N ASP A 40 10.36 -0.15 -11.00
CA ASP A 40 11.25 -0.44 -12.13
C ASP A 40 11.13 -1.91 -12.55
N THR A 41 11.11 -2.84 -11.59
CA THR A 41 10.88 -4.27 -11.84
C THR A 41 9.50 -4.52 -12.47
N LEU A 42 8.47 -3.80 -12.02
CA LEU A 42 7.13 -3.84 -12.61
C LEU A 42 7.14 -3.36 -14.07
N ALA A 43 7.84 -2.26 -14.36
CA ALA A 43 7.94 -1.70 -15.71
C ALA A 43 8.65 -2.66 -16.67
N GLU A 44 9.72 -3.31 -16.23
CA GLU A 44 10.41 -4.37 -17.00
C GLU A 44 9.48 -5.55 -17.29
N ALA A 45 8.75 -6.03 -16.28
CA ALA A 45 7.80 -7.13 -16.44
C ALA A 45 6.64 -6.77 -17.38
N TRP A 46 6.17 -5.52 -17.31
CA TRP A 46 5.16 -5.01 -18.24
C TRP A 46 5.68 -4.98 -19.67
N ALA A 47 6.86 -4.39 -19.90
CA ALA A 47 7.47 -4.31 -21.22
C ALA A 47 7.66 -5.73 -21.81
N ALA A 48 8.13 -6.68 -21.02
CA ALA A 48 8.30 -8.07 -21.45
C ALA A 48 6.98 -8.74 -21.88
N ARG A 49 5.85 -8.41 -21.24
CA ARG A 49 4.52 -8.97 -21.58
C ARG A 49 3.79 -8.21 -22.68
N ASN A 50 4.16 -6.96 -22.93
CA ASN A 50 3.46 -6.05 -23.84
C ASN A 50 4.34 -5.58 -25.01
N GLY A 51 5.25 -6.43 -25.50
CA GLY A 51 6.03 -6.15 -26.72
C GLY A 51 6.95 -4.94 -26.63
N GLY A 52 7.47 -4.63 -25.44
CA GLY A 52 8.34 -3.48 -25.18
C GLY A 52 7.59 -2.18 -24.85
N ALA A 53 6.26 -2.21 -24.71
CA ALA A 53 5.47 -1.04 -24.34
C ALA A 53 5.89 -0.45 -22.99
N ASN A 54 5.85 0.88 -22.89
CA ASN A 54 6.11 1.61 -21.66
C ASN A 54 4.81 1.78 -20.86
N ILE A 55 4.69 1.14 -19.70
CA ILE A 55 3.51 1.24 -18.82
C ILE A 55 3.21 2.68 -18.39
N TRP A 56 4.24 3.53 -18.29
CA TRP A 56 4.08 4.91 -17.84
C TRP A 56 3.58 5.85 -18.93
N ALA A 57 3.51 5.38 -20.17
CA ALA A 57 3.01 6.11 -21.33
C ALA A 57 1.67 5.55 -21.84
N ASP A 58 0.93 4.87 -20.97
CA ASP A 58 -0.39 4.31 -21.27
C ASP A 58 -1.44 4.96 -20.34
N SER A 59 -2.30 5.81 -20.91
CA SER A 59 -3.32 6.56 -20.18
C SER A 59 -4.48 5.69 -19.68
N THR A 60 -4.54 4.43 -20.12
CA THR A 60 -5.63 3.48 -19.80
C THR A 60 -5.32 2.60 -18.59
N VAL A 61 -4.05 2.49 -18.20
CA VAL A 61 -3.62 1.61 -17.12
C VAL A 61 -4.01 2.19 -15.76
N THR A 62 -4.60 1.35 -14.90
CA THR A 62 -5.01 1.72 -13.55
C THR A 62 -4.20 0.99 -12.46
N PHE A 63 -3.92 1.70 -11.37
CA PHE A 63 -3.06 1.27 -10.27
C PHE A 63 -3.81 1.37 -8.94
N LEU A 64 -3.65 0.36 -8.09
CA LEU A 64 -4.18 0.33 -6.73
C LEU A 64 -3.08 0.05 -5.69
N ASP A 65 -3.00 0.87 -4.66
CA ASP A 65 -2.33 0.56 -3.38
C ASP A 65 -3.40 0.36 -2.29
N PRO A 66 -3.77 -0.90 -1.95
CA PRO A 66 -4.92 -1.17 -1.10
C PRO A 66 -4.64 -1.05 0.41
N PHE A 67 -3.45 -0.57 0.77
CA PHE A 67 -3.01 -0.37 2.15
C PHE A 67 -2.01 0.79 2.23
N THR A 68 -2.36 1.88 1.56
CA THR A 68 -1.47 3.01 1.38
C THR A 68 -1.19 3.68 2.73
N LYS A 69 0.11 3.87 3.03
CA LYS A 69 0.57 4.49 4.28
C LYS A 69 0.90 5.96 4.04
N SER A 70 2.14 6.22 3.61
CA SER A 70 2.59 7.56 3.22
C SER A 70 2.14 7.99 1.82
N GLY A 71 1.55 7.09 1.03
CA GLY A 71 1.29 7.32 -0.39
C GLY A 71 2.52 7.20 -1.28
N VAL A 72 3.64 6.63 -0.79
CA VAL A 72 4.91 6.60 -1.55
C VAL A 72 4.77 5.90 -2.91
N PHE A 73 4.16 4.71 -3.00
CA PHE A 73 3.99 4.03 -4.29
C PHE A 73 3.15 4.86 -5.26
N LEU A 74 2.02 5.37 -4.76
CA LEU A 74 1.11 6.19 -5.54
C LEU A 74 1.79 7.49 -6.03
N ARG A 75 2.56 8.18 -5.18
CA ARG A 75 3.37 9.37 -5.54
C ARG A 75 4.37 9.06 -6.66
N GLU A 76 5.13 7.99 -6.49
CA GLU A 76 6.17 7.57 -7.43
C GLU A 76 5.58 7.09 -8.77
N ILE A 77 4.39 6.49 -8.76
CA ILE A 77 3.60 6.16 -9.96
C ILE A 77 3.13 7.43 -10.65
N THR A 78 2.50 8.35 -9.92
CA THR A 78 2.02 9.63 -10.47
C THR A 78 3.15 10.40 -11.15
N THR A 79 4.33 10.47 -10.54
CA THR A 79 5.49 11.17 -11.12
C THR A 79 5.94 10.52 -12.43
N ARG A 80 5.97 9.19 -12.51
CA ARG A 80 6.31 8.46 -13.74
C ARG A 80 5.27 8.67 -14.83
N LEU A 81 3.97 8.60 -14.50
CA LEU A 81 2.87 8.86 -15.44
C LEU A 81 2.88 10.30 -15.95
N ILE A 82 3.15 11.30 -15.10
CA ILE A 82 3.27 12.70 -15.52
C ILE A 82 4.37 12.87 -16.57
N ALA A 83 5.48 12.14 -16.45
CA ALA A 83 6.55 12.17 -17.43
C ALA A 83 6.20 11.38 -18.70
N GLY A 84 5.69 10.15 -18.55
CA GLY A 84 5.43 9.24 -19.66
C GLY A 84 4.25 9.64 -20.54
N LEU A 85 3.22 10.29 -19.98
CA LEU A 85 2.04 10.75 -20.72
C LEU A 85 2.20 12.15 -21.32
N ALA A 86 3.41 12.74 -21.28
CA ALA A 86 3.60 14.12 -21.73
C ALA A 86 3.39 14.31 -23.24
N GLU A 87 3.60 13.27 -24.05
CA GLU A 87 3.33 13.31 -25.48
C GLU A 87 1.83 13.12 -25.79
N GLU A 88 1.16 12.24 -25.06
CA GLU A 88 -0.27 11.93 -25.25
C GLU A 88 -1.18 13.03 -24.71
N ILE A 89 -0.86 13.58 -23.53
CA ILE A 89 -1.62 14.65 -22.86
C ILE A 89 -0.67 15.81 -22.57
N PRO A 90 -0.42 16.72 -23.54
CA PRO A 90 0.62 17.75 -23.41
C PRO A 90 0.39 18.76 -22.29
N ASP A 91 -0.87 19.14 -22.07
CA ASP A 91 -1.23 20.08 -21.01
C ASP A 91 -1.04 19.44 -19.63
N LEU A 92 -0.20 20.07 -18.79
CA LEU A 92 0.19 19.51 -17.50
C LEU A 92 -1.00 19.37 -16.55
N GLN A 93 -1.89 20.36 -16.50
CA GLN A 93 -3.03 20.33 -15.58
C GLN A 93 -3.99 19.21 -15.98
N THR A 94 -4.38 19.14 -17.25
CA THR A 94 -5.21 18.06 -17.82
C THR A 94 -4.59 16.69 -17.55
N ARG A 95 -3.27 16.56 -17.72
CA ARG A 95 -2.55 15.31 -17.47
C ARG A 95 -2.57 14.91 -15.99
N VAL A 96 -2.31 15.85 -15.08
CA VAL A 96 -2.37 15.62 -13.63
C VAL A 96 -3.79 15.20 -13.21
N ASP A 97 -4.81 15.91 -13.71
CA ASP A 97 -6.20 15.58 -13.42
C ASP A 97 -6.59 14.20 -13.94
N HIS A 98 -6.21 13.85 -15.18
CA HIS A 98 -6.41 12.51 -15.74
C HIS A 98 -5.77 11.43 -14.86
N ILE A 99 -4.48 11.57 -14.54
CA ILE A 99 -3.73 10.58 -13.77
C ILE A 99 -4.36 10.37 -12.38
N LEU A 100 -4.64 11.46 -11.66
CA LEU A 100 -5.11 11.37 -10.29
C LEU A 100 -6.56 10.92 -10.19
N THR A 101 -7.42 11.28 -11.15
CA THR A 101 -8.84 10.91 -11.13
C THR A 101 -9.14 9.56 -11.80
N GLN A 102 -8.34 9.14 -12.79
CA GLN A 102 -8.64 7.95 -13.61
C GLN A 102 -7.65 6.80 -13.44
N GLN A 103 -6.41 7.04 -13.00
CA GLN A 103 -5.37 6.00 -13.02
C GLN A 103 -4.85 5.57 -11.64
N VAL A 104 -4.87 6.44 -10.63
CA VAL A 104 -4.18 6.19 -9.36
C VAL A 104 -5.16 6.13 -8.19
N PHE A 105 -5.23 4.97 -7.53
CA PHE A 105 -6.18 4.68 -6.45
C PHE A 105 -5.50 4.13 -5.21
N GLY A 106 -5.98 4.54 -4.04
CA GLY A 106 -5.42 4.13 -2.75
C GLY A 106 -6.49 3.88 -1.70
N ILE A 107 -6.26 2.87 -0.85
CA ILE A 107 -7.04 2.62 0.36
C ILE A 107 -6.11 2.76 1.54
N ALA A 108 -6.32 3.79 2.36
CA ALA A 108 -5.48 3.99 3.54
C ALA A 108 -5.88 3.05 4.68
N ILE A 109 -5.01 2.91 5.68
CA ILE A 109 -5.20 1.98 6.79
C ILE A 109 -5.64 2.65 8.10
N THR A 110 -5.46 3.97 8.21
CA THR A 110 -5.82 4.81 9.35
C THR A 110 -6.20 6.21 8.87
N THR A 111 -6.82 7.01 9.75
CA THR A 111 -7.11 8.43 9.42
C THR A 111 -5.83 9.20 9.15
N LEU A 112 -4.75 8.93 9.91
CA LEU A 112 -3.48 9.62 9.73
C LEU A 112 -2.83 9.28 8.38
N THR A 113 -2.81 8.00 8.00
CA THR A 113 -2.22 7.57 6.72
C THR A 113 -3.01 8.11 5.53
N SER A 114 -4.35 8.21 5.62
CA SER A 114 -5.14 8.82 4.54
C SER A 114 -4.76 10.29 4.33
N LEU A 115 -4.59 11.06 5.40
CA LEU A 115 -4.18 12.47 5.32
C LEU A 115 -2.74 12.62 4.78
N LEU A 116 -1.83 11.73 5.15
CA LEU A 116 -0.46 11.73 4.65
C LEU A 116 -0.41 11.39 3.16
N ALA A 117 -1.10 10.33 2.74
CA ALA A 117 -1.18 9.92 1.34
C ALA A 117 -1.84 11.00 0.47
N ARG A 118 -2.95 11.60 0.91
CA ARG A 118 -3.58 12.74 0.21
C ARG A 118 -2.62 13.91 0.08
N ARG A 119 -1.93 14.30 1.16
CA ARG A 119 -0.93 15.37 1.09
C ARG A 119 0.21 15.03 0.12
N SER A 120 0.61 13.77 0.07
CA SER A 120 1.67 13.30 -0.82
C SER A 120 1.28 13.33 -2.30
N LEU A 121 0.01 13.05 -2.63
CA LEU A 121 -0.47 13.01 -4.01
C LEU A 121 -1.03 14.34 -4.49
N TYR A 122 -1.85 14.97 -3.65
CA TYR A 122 -2.65 16.13 -4.00
C TYR A 122 -2.00 17.45 -3.56
N CYS A 123 -0.85 17.39 -2.86
CA CYS A 123 -0.26 18.53 -2.12
C CYS A 123 -1.20 19.17 -1.08
N SER A 124 -2.31 18.50 -0.79
CA SER A 124 -3.40 18.96 0.08
C SER A 124 -3.97 17.77 0.84
N LYS A 125 -4.52 18.01 2.03
CA LYS A 125 -5.29 16.98 2.77
C LYS A 125 -6.67 16.73 2.14
N HIS A 126 -7.15 17.71 1.40
CA HIS A 126 -8.47 17.78 0.77
C HIS A 126 -8.27 17.78 -0.74
N ALA A 127 -8.72 16.71 -1.42
CA ALA A 127 -8.49 16.48 -2.84
C ALA A 127 -9.18 17.52 -3.74
N ASN A 128 -10.32 18.06 -3.29
CA ASN A 128 -11.07 19.13 -3.93
C ASN A 128 -10.87 20.50 -3.25
N GLY A 129 -9.87 20.63 -2.37
CA GLY A 129 -9.55 21.89 -1.69
C GLY A 129 -8.77 22.86 -2.58
N GLU A 130 -8.77 24.15 -2.21
CA GLU A 130 -8.11 25.24 -2.96
C GLU A 130 -6.62 24.98 -3.26
N HIS A 131 -5.93 24.27 -2.36
CA HIS A 131 -4.51 23.98 -2.48
C HIS A 131 -4.20 22.63 -3.14
N SER A 132 -5.22 21.91 -3.63
CA SER A 132 -5.02 20.67 -4.36
C SER A 132 -4.39 20.93 -5.72
N VAL A 133 -3.45 20.07 -6.14
CA VAL A 133 -2.93 20.11 -7.52
C VAL A 133 -3.93 19.54 -8.53
N ALA A 134 -4.87 18.74 -8.08
CA ALA A 134 -5.99 18.25 -8.88
C ALA A 134 -7.16 19.23 -8.77
N ARG A 135 -7.80 19.53 -9.91
CA ARG A 135 -8.94 20.44 -10.03
C ARG A 135 -10.24 19.71 -10.36
N SER A 136 -10.17 18.42 -10.69
CA SER A 136 -11.30 17.64 -11.19
C SER A 136 -11.91 16.66 -10.17
N PHE A 137 -11.47 16.69 -8.90
CA PHE A 137 -12.10 15.86 -7.87
C PHE A 137 -13.41 16.48 -7.36
N ASP A 138 -14.44 15.66 -7.28
CA ASP A 138 -15.74 16.06 -6.71
C ASP A 138 -15.82 15.82 -5.19
N THR A 139 -14.92 15.01 -4.63
CA THR A 139 -14.94 14.60 -3.22
C THR A 139 -13.69 15.03 -2.47
N ASP A 140 -13.82 15.21 -1.15
CA ASP A 140 -12.71 15.57 -0.26
C ASP A 140 -11.59 14.51 -0.25
N SER A 141 -11.98 13.24 -0.36
CA SER A 141 -11.05 12.11 -0.32
C SER A 141 -10.34 11.87 -1.66
N GLY A 142 -10.93 12.33 -2.77
CA GLY A 142 -10.54 11.90 -4.11
C GLY A 142 -10.46 10.37 -4.19
N ASN A 143 -9.44 9.86 -4.87
CA ASN A 143 -9.18 8.41 -5.00
C ASN A 143 -8.32 7.81 -3.87
N VAL A 144 -8.13 8.53 -2.75
CA VAL A 144 -7.46 7.99 -1.55
C VAL A 144 -8.50 7.83 -0.45
N TRP A 145 -9.12 6.65 -0.45
CA TRP A 145 -10.24 6.32 0.42
C TRP A 145 -9.79 5.90 1.82
N PHE A 146 -10.53 6.34 2.83
CA PHE A 146 -10.47 5.78 4.18
C PHE A 146 -11.77 6.09 4.93
N GLU A 147 -12.38 5.06 5.47
CA GLU A 147 -13.33 5.16 6.57
C GLU A 147 -13.03 4.07 7.59
N ARG A 148 -13.34 4.35 8.86
CA ARG A 148 -13.16 3.38 9.93
C ARG A 148 -14.04 2.17 9.66
N THR A 149 -13.41 1.02 9.46
CA THR A 149 -14.09 -0.27 9.34
C THR A 149 -14.21 -0.90 10.72
N GLU A 150 -15.28 -1.64 11.00
CA GLU A 150 -15.44 -2.37 12.26
C GLU A 150 -15.19 -3.86 12.07
N HIS A 151 -14.72 -4.51 13.12
CA HIS A 151 -14.56 -5.96 13.16
C HIS A 151 -15.93 -6.65 13.17
N SER A 152 -16.04 -7.76 12.44
CA SER A 152 -17.20 -8.66 12.52
C SER A 152 -16.88 -9.82 13.46
N TRP A 153 -17.41 -9.74 14.68
CA TRP A 153 -17.10 -10.68 15.75
C TRP A 153 -17.85 -12.00 15.62
N GLN A 154 -17.13 -13.11 15.50
CA GLN A 154 -17.66 -14.46 15.62
C GLN A 154 -17.03 -15.14 16.84
N ASN A 155 -17.81 -15.25 17.92
CA ASN A 155 -17.34 -15.66 19.24
C ASN A 155 -16.23 -14.73 19.78
N ALA A 156 -15.02 -15.26 19.98
CA ALA A 156 -13.90 -14.55 20.58
C ALA A 156 -12.92 -13.93 19.57
N LYS A 157 -13.17 -14.06 18.26
CA LYS A 157 -12.29 -13.55 17.20
C LYS A 157 -13.08 -12.86 16.08
N CYS A 158 -12.43 -11.96 15.34
CA CYS A 158 -12.96 -11.41 14.10
C CYS A 158 -12.96 -12.49 13.01
N GLU A 159 -14.03 -12.59 12.24
CA GLU A 159 -14.16 -13.59 11.17
C GLU A 159 -13.17 -13.38 10.01
N PHE A 160 -12.77 -12.12 9.76
CA PHE A 160 -11.95 -11.76 8.60
C PHE A 160 -10.45 -11.82 8.88
N CYS A 161 -10.00 -11.20 9.98
CA CYS A 161 -8.57 -11.08 10.30
C CYS A 161 -8.13 -11.96 11.47
N GLY A 162 -9.06 -12.68 12.11
CA GLY A 162 -8.76 -13.53 13.26
C GLY A 162 -8.37 -12.77 14.54
N ALA A 163 -8.48 -11.44 14.54
CA ALA A 163 -8.13 -10.60 15.68
C ALA A 163 -8.94 -11.00 16.92
N PRO A 164 -8.31 -11.19 18.09
CA PRO A 164 -9.01 -11.55 19.31
C PRO A 164 -9.85 -10.37 19.83
N ARG A 165 -11.15 -10.61 20.02
CA ARG A 165 -12.14 -9.61 20.46
C ARG A 165 -11.71 -8.89 21.74
N ALA A 166 -11.22 -9.64 22.73
CA ALA A 166 -10.77 -9.10 24.01
C ALA A 166 -9.66 -8.03 23.89
N LEU A 167 -8.91 -8.02 22.78
CA LEU A 167 -7.84 -7.05 22.55
C LEU A 167 -8.20 -5.99 21.51
N PHE A 168 -9.26 -6.14 20.71
CA PHE A 168 -9.55 -5.26 19.56
C PHE A 168 -10.98 -4.71 19.54
N ASP A 169 -11.85 -5.15 20.45
CA ASP A 169 -13.14 -4.50 20.77
C ASP A 169 -12.89 -3.26 21.64
N ARG A 170 -12.16 -2.30 21.08
CA ARG A 170 -11.79 -1.04 21.72
C ARG A 170 -12.75 0.06 21.27
N GLY A 171 -13.07 1.00 22.16
CA GLY A 171 -13.93 2.14 21.85
C GLY A 171 -13.44 2.99 20.67
N LEU A 172 -14.27 3.94 20.24
CA LEU A 172 -14.06 4.74 19.03
C LEU A 172 -12.79 5.61 19.02
N GLU A 173 -12.18 5.82 20.19
CA GLU A 173 -10.99 6.68 20.35
C GLU A 173 -9.67 6.03 19.95
N LEU A 174 -9.63 4.70 19.82
CA LEU A 174 -8.42 3.95 19.46
C LEU A 174 -8.55 3.34 18.07
N GLU A 175 -7.44 3.33 17.32
CA GLU A 175 -7.36 2.57 16.07
C GLU A 175 -7.65 1.08 16.35
N ASN A 176 -8.62 0.53 15.63
CA ASN A 176 -9.09 -0.85 15.83
C ASN A 176 -8.40 -1.84 14.87
N HIS A 177 -7.58 -1.37 13.93
CA HIS A 177 -6.85 -2.19 12.95
C HIS A 177 -7.76 -3.12 12.11
N ALA A 178 -9.01 -2.73 11.87
CA ALA A 178 -9.86 -3.38 10.89
C ALA A 178 -9.66 -2.70 9.52
N TYR A 179 -9.19 -3.46 8.54
CA TYR A 179 -8.85 -2.93 7.21
C TYR A 179 -9.93 -3.29 6.18
N ALA A 180 -10.52 -2.28 5.54
CA ALA A 180 -11.63 -2.42 4.58
C ALA A 180 -11.36 -3.45 3.48
N PHE A 181 -10.12 -3.51 2.98
CA PHE A 181 -9.72 -4.39 1.88
C PHE A 181 -9.80 -5.89 2.23
N ILE A 182 -9.66 -6.27 3.50
CA ILE A 182 -9.74 -7.68 3.94
C ILE A 182 -11.03 -7.97 4.72
N HIS A 183 -11.75 -6.95 5.20
CA HIS A 183 -13.03 -7.09 5.92
C HIS A 183 -14.21 -7.09 4.94
N THR A 184 -14.20 -8.08 4.04
CA THR A 184 -15.28 -8.31 3.08
C THR A 184 -15.25 -9.75 2.55
N HIS A 185 -16.44 -10.31 2.31
CA HIS A 185 -16.61 -11.58 1.61
C HIS A 185 -16.57 -11.41 0.08
N ASN A 186 -16.78 -10.19 -0.43
CA ASN A 186 -16.79 -9.88 -1.86
C ASN A 186 -15.94 -8.63 -2.12
N ILE A 187 -14.70 -8.83 -2.56
CA ILE A 187 -13.77 -7.73 -2.79
C ILE A 187 -14.14 -6.86 -4.00
N LYS A 188 -14.72 -7.43 -5.05
CA LYS A 188 -15.15 -6.67 -6.23
C LYS A 188 -16.28 -5.71 -5.86
N ALA A 189 -17.30 -6.20 -5.16
CA ALA A 189 -18.39 -5.36 -4.65
C ALA A 189 -17.86 -4.29 -3.69
N ARG A 190 -16.97 -4.67 -2.77
CA ARG A 190 -16.34 -3.71 -1.84
C ARG A 190 -15.63 -2.60 -2.61
N ILE A 191 -14.78 -2.92 -3.58
CA ILE A 191 -14.08 -1.92 -4.39
C ILE A 191 -15.05 -0.97 -5.09
N SER A 192 -16.15 -1.50 -5.64
CA SER A 192 -17.17 -0.65 -6.26
C SER A 192 -17.86 0.28 -5.28
N GLU A 193 -18.10 -0.15 -4.05
CA GLU A 193 -18.62 0.72 -2.97
C GLU A 193 -17.63 1.83 -2.62
N LEU A 194 -16.33 1.52 -2.50
CA LEU A 194 -15.31 2.49 -2.07
C LEU A 194 -15.08 3.60 -3.10
N PHE A 195 -15.13 3.27 -4.40
CA PHE A 195 -14.84 4.20 -5.49
C PHE A 195 -16.08 4.64 -6.29
N GLY A 196 -17.27 4.14 -5.96
CA GLY A 196 -18.54 4.57 -6.54
C GLY A 196 -18.79 4.11 -7.99
N ALA A 197 -17.98 3.19 -8.51
CA ALA A 197 -18.09 2.66 -9.87
C ALA A 197 -17.54 1.23 -9.94
N GLU A 198 -17.90 0.46 -10.97
CA GLU A 198 -17.22 -0.81 -11.24
C GLU A 198 -15.77 -0.55 -11.64
N MET A 199 -14.84 -1.01 -10.81
CA MET A 199 -13.40 -0.81 -11.04
C MET A 199 -12.72 -2.10 -11.46
N GLN A 200 -11.83 -2.00 -12.43
CA GLN A 200 -10.83 -3.00 -12.76
C GLN A 200 -9.45 -2.36 -12.63
N PHE A 201 -8.55 -3.04 -11.92
CA PHE A 201 -7.17 -2.58 -11.76
C PHE A 201 -6.22 -3.43 -12.60
N ASP A 202 -5.32 -2.79 -13.33
CA ASP A 202 -4.26 -3.50 -14.07
C ASP A 202 -3.12 -3.91 -13.12
N VAL A 203 -2.81 -3.05 -12.16
CA VAL A 203 -1.69 -3.22 -11.23
C VAL A 203 -2.15 -3.03 -9.80
N ILE A 204 -1.84 -3.99 -8.94
CA ILE A 204 -1.93 -3.82 -7.48
C ILE A 204 -0.51 -3.85 -6.90
N VAL A 205 -0.14 -2.81 -6.14
CA VAL A 205 1.22 -2.65 -5.63
C VAL A 205 1.26 -2.14 -4.20
N GLY A 206 2.22 -2.65 -3.41
CA GLY A 206 2.69 -1.94 -2.23
C GLY A 206 3.24 -2.81 -1.10
N ASN A 207 3.13 -2.32 0.13
CA ASN A 207 3.62 -2.96 1.36
C ASN A 207 2.48 -3.17 2.38
N PRO A 208 1.83 -4.35 2.41
CA PRO A 208 0.72 -4.64 3.32
C PRO A 208 1.13 -4.59 4.81
N PRO A 209 0.18 -4.38 5.73
CA PRO A 209 0.39 -4.66 7.14
C PRO A 209 0.78 -6.12 7.35
N TYR A 210 1.82 -6.36 8.17
CA TYR A 210 2.36 -7.70 8.33
C TYR A 210 1.63 -8.52 9.41
N GLN A 211 1.31 -7.90 10.53
CA GLN A 211 0.79 -8.57 11.74
C GLN A 211 -0.25 -7.68 12.43
N MET A 212 -1.11 -8.31 13.24
CA MET A 212 -1.99 -7.60 14.17
C MET A 212 -1.34 -7.57 15.55
N THR A 213 -0.82 -6.42 16.00
CA THR A 213 -0.20 -6.28 17.32
C THR A 213 -1.26 -6.00 18.40
N GLY A 214 -1.55 -7.04 19.19
CA GLY A 214 -2.46 -6.98 20.34
C GLY A 214 -1.69 -6.97 21.66
N GLY A 215 -1.11 -5.83 22.03
CA GLY A 215 -0.90 -5.44 23.44
C GLY A 215 0.24 -6.07 24.26
N ALA A 216 1.07 -6.99 23.75
CA ALA A 216 2.15 -7.57 24.58
C ALA A 216 3.51 -7.83 23.90
N GLY A 217 3.72 -7.46 22.63
CA GLY A 217 5.01 -7.63 21.96
C GLY A 217 5.54 -9.08 21.96
N GLY A 218 4.63 -10.05 21.88
CA GLY A 218 4.93 -11.49 22.00
C GLY A 218 5.16 -12.21 20.66
N THR A 219 5.67 -13.44 20.72
CA THR A 219 6.03 -14.27 19.56
C THR A 219 4.85 -14.92 18.81
N SER A 220 3.61 -14.58 19.16
CA SER A 220 2.37 -15.22 18.71
C SER A 220 1.44 -14.32 17.90
N ASP A 221 1.94 -13.20 17.35
CA ASP A 221 1.14 -12.30 16.52
C ASP A 221 0.71 -12.99 15.22
N SER A 222 -0.60 -12.97 14.94
CA SER A 222 -1.18 -13.52 13.71
C SER A 222 -0.70 -12.69 12.52
N SER A 223 -0.12 -13.36 11.53
CA SER A 223 0.22 -12.72 10.26
C SER A 223 -1.06 -12.34 9.52
N ILE A 224 -1.09 -11.21 8.85
CA ILE A 224 -2.27 -10.74 8.09
C ILE A 224 -1.94 -10.32 6.65
N TYR A 225 -0.66 -10.15 6.29
CA TYR A 225 -0.27 -9.75 4.93
C TYR A 225 -0.82 -10.69 3.84
N HIS A 226 -0.90 -11.99 4.13
CA HIS A 226 -1.41 -12.99 3.20
C HIS A 226 -2.88 -12.76 2.83
N LEU A 227 -3.69 -12.25 3.76
CA LEU A 227 -5.09 -11.91 3.52
C LEU A 227 -5.23 -10.80 2.47
N PHE A 228 -4.33 -9.81 2.51
CA PHE A 228 -4.28 -8.74 1.50
C PHE A 228 -3.85 -9.27 0.14
N VAL A 229 -2.82 -10.13 0.09
CA VAL A 229 -2.36 -10.74 -1.16
C VAL A 229 -3.49 -11.56 -1.80
N GLN A 230 -4.20 -12.37 -1.01
CA GLN A 230 -5.31 -13.18 -1.50
C GLN A 230 -6.48 -12.33 -2.00
N GLN A 231 -6.83 -11.23 -1.32
CA GLN A 231 -7.87 -10.31 -1.82
C GLN A 231 -7.43 -9.60 -3.10
N ALA A 232 -6.14 -9.24 -3.22
CA ALA A 232 -5.61 -8.67 -4.45
C ALA A 232 -5.71 -9.64 -5.64
N PHE A 233 -5.46 -10.94 -5.43
CA PHE A 233 -5.65 -11.95 -6.48
C PHE A 233 -7.11 -12.06 -6.95
N LYS A 234 -8.07 -11.95 -6.03
CA LYS A 234 -9.51 -12.00 -6.35
C LYS A 234 -10.01 -10.80 -7.17
N LEU A 235 -9.24 -9.71 -7.24
CA LEU A 235 -9.50 -8.58 -8.16
C LEU A 235 -8.99 -8.85 -9.58
N GLU A 236 -8.30 -9.97 -9.80
CA GLU A 236 -7.82 -10.43 -11.11
C GLU A 236 -7.00 -9.36 -11.88
N PRO A 237 -6.04 -8.66 -11.24
CA PRO A 237 -5.22 -7.68 -11.94
C PRO A 237 -4.26 -8.36 -12.92
N ARG A 238 -3.72 -7.59 -13.86
CA ARG A 238 -2.69 -8.08 -14.78
C ARG A 238 -1.37 -8.35 -14.05
N PHE A 239 -1.06 -7.55 -13.03
CA PHE A 239 0.12 -7.66 -12.19
C PHE A 239 -0.18 -7.38 -10.71
N VAL A 240 0.48 -8.13 -9.83
CA VAL A 240 0.58 -7.84 -8.39
C VAL A 240 2.06 -7.72 -8.03
N SER A 241 2.45 -6.62 -7.38
CA SER A 241 3.81 -6.37 -6.91
C SER A 241 3.80 -5.97 -5.44
N MET A 242 4.12 -6.91 -4.55
CA MET A 242 4.06 -6.67 -3.11
C MET A 242 5.35 -7.07 -2.41
N VAL A 243 5.72 -6.31 -1.39
CA VAL A 243 6.74 -6.72 -0.42
C VAL A 243 6.07 -7.37 0.78
N MET A 244 6.54 -8.55 1.19
CA MET A 244 5.98 -9.29 2.31
C MET A 244 7.07 -10.05 3.07
N PRO A 245 6.86 -10.37 4.35
CA PRO A 245 7.82 -11.13 5.18
C PRO A 245 8.11 -12.52 4.59
N SER A 246 9.37 -12.94 4.54
CA SER A 246 9.80 -14.23 3.96
C SER A 246 9.24 -15.48 4.69
N ARG A 247 8.64 -15.30 5.88
CA ARG A 247 8.05 -16.37 6.71
C ARG A 247 7.06 -17.27 5.97
N TRP A 248 6.31 -16.77 5.00
CA TRP A 248 5.33 -17.58 4.25
C TRP A 248 6.00 -18.76 3.53
N MET A 249 7.28 -18.63 3.15
CA MET A 249 8.01 -19.70 2.45
C MET A 249 8.26 -20.93 3.33
N ALA A 250 8.32 -20.75 4.66
CA ALA A 250 8.52 -21.84 5.62
C ALA A 250 7.21 -22.56 6.01
N GLY A 251 6.07 -21.88 5.89
CA GLY A 251 4.77 -22.40 6.37
C GLY A 251 4.59 -22.29 7.89
N GLY A 252 3.56 -22.96 8.41
CA GLY A 252 3.12 -22.89 9.80
C GLY A 252 2.47 -21.56 10.18
N ARG A 253 2.03 -21.44 11.45
CA ARG A 253 1.40 -20.23 12.01
C ARG A 253 0.22 -19.66 11.17
N GLY A 254 -0.53 -20.55 10.53
CA GLY A 254 -1.68 -20.18 9.68
C GLY A 254 -1.32 -19.82 8.23
N LEU A 255 -0.09 -20.06 7.78
CA LEU A 255 0.37 -19.72 6.42
C LEU A 255 0.45 -20.94 5.49
N ASP A 256 0.10 -22.15 5.94
CA ASP A 256 0.28 -23.38 5.15
C ASP A 256 -0.55 -23.38 3.87
N GLU A 257 -1.81 -22.95 3.93
CA GLU A 257 -2.68 -22.83 2.76
C GLU A 257 -2.20 -21.74 1.80
N PHE A 258 -1.84 -20.57 2.33
CA PHE A 258 -1.29 -19.47 1.53
C PHE A 258 0.01 -19.88 0.83
N ARG A 259 0.89 -20.60 1.52
CA ARG A 259 2.12 -21.14 0.95
C ARG A 259 1.81 -22.13 -0.17
N ALA A 260 0.87 -23.05 0.04
CA ALA A 260 0.46 -24.00 -0.99
C ALA A 260 -0.05 -23.25 -2.24
N GLU A 261 -0.97 -22.30 -2.05
CA GLU A 261 -1.51 -21.46 -3.11
C GLU A 261 -0.41 -20.73 -3.89
N MET A 262 0.51 -20.05 -3.20
CA MET A 262 1.62 -19.33 -3.83
C MET A 262 2.51 -20.25 -4.67
N LEU A 263 2.85 -21.45 -4.15
CA LEU A 263 3.71 -22.41 -4.83
C LEU A 263 3.03 -23.12 -6.01
N THR A 264 1.71 -23.30 -5.97
CA THR A 264 0.97 -24.07 -7.00
C THR A 264 0.23 -23.21 -8.01
N SER A 265 0.04 -21.91 -7.76
CA SER A 265 -0.74 -21.01 -8.63
C SER A 265 -0.15 -20.82 -10.04
N GLY A 266 1.17 -20.99 -10.19
CA GLY A 266 1.87 -20.66 -11.45
C GLY A 266 1.86 -19.16 -11.80
N HIS A 267 1.47 -18.29 -10.85
CA HIS A 267 1.36 -16.85 -11.07
C HIS A 267 2.62 -16.07 -10.64
N ILE A 268 3.54 -16.70 -9.91
CA ILE A 268 4.81 -16.09 -9.52
C ILE A 268 5.74 -16.03 -10.74
N ARG A 269 6.01 -14.81 -11.22
CA ARG A 269 6.94 -14.53 -12.33
C ARG A 269 8.33 -14.17 -11.86
N ASN A 270 8.41 -13.35 -10.82
CA ASN A 270 9.66 -12.90 -10.21
C ASN A 270 9.48 -12.90 -8.69
N MET A 271 10.51 -13.37 -7.98
CA MET A 271 10.57 -13.36 -6.53
C MET A 271 12.01 -12.98 -6.14
N THR A 272 12.14 -11.88 -5.42
CA THR A 272 13.43 -11.44 -4.86
C THR A 272 13.37 -11.62 -3.35
N ASP A 273 14.19 -12.51 -2.82
CA ASP A 273 14.33 -12.70 -1.37
C ASP A 273 15.44 -11.78 -0.82
N PHE A 274 15.17 -11.17 0.33
CA PHE A 274 16.13 -10.33 1.05
C PHE A 274 16.43 -11.01 2.40
N PRO A 275 17.47 -11.86 2.48
CA PRO A 275 17.79 -12.60 3.71
C PRO A 275 18.06 -11.69 4.92
N ASP A 276 18.52 -10.46 4.66
CA ASP A 276 18.64 -9.40 5.64
C ASP A 276 17.64 -8.28 5.33
N SER A 277 16.64 -8.14 6.20
CA SER A 277 15.62 -7.09 6.10
C SER A 277 16.20 -5.67 6.09
N GLY A 278 17.38 -5.46 6.68
CA GLY A 278 18.07 -4.17 6.71
C GLY A 278 18.52 -3.68 5.33
N VAL A 279 18.62 -4.59 4.35
CA VAL A 279 18.93 -4.25 2.94
C VAL A 279 17.74 -3.58 2.26
N ALA A 280 16.51 -4.00 2.59
CA ALA A 280 15.28 -3.43 2.04
C ALA A 280 14.75 -2.27 2.91
N PHE A 281 14.90 -2.39 4.23
CA PHE A 281 14.40 -1.44 5.23
C PHE A 281 15.51 -1.10 6.24
N PRO A 282 16.41 -0.15 5.92
CA PRO A 282 17.51 0.23 6.80
C PRO A 282 17.00 0.66 8.19
N GLY A 283 17.56 0.08 9.25
CA GLY A 283 17.20 0.39 10.64
C GLY A 283 15.97 -0.34 11.18
N VAL A 284 15.26 -1.11 10.35
CA VAL A 284 14.11 -1.92 10.77
C VAL A 284 14.53 -3.38 10.89
N GLN A 285 14.36 -3.97 12.07
CA GLN A 285 14.51 -5.42 12.24
C GLN A 285 13.16 -6.11 12.05
N ILE A 286 12.97 -6.73 10.89
CA ILE A 286 11.77 -7.53 10.63
C ILE A 286 11.98 -8.92 11.23
N LYS A 287 11.40 -9.17 12.41
CA LYS A 287 11.55 -10.45 13.10
C LYS A 287 10.85 -11.57 12.33
N GLY A 288 11.61 -12.60 11.94
CA GLY A 288 11.12 -13.83 11.34
C GLY A 288 11.09 -13.85 9.82
N GLY A 289 11.97 -13.05 9.19
CA GLY A 289 12.14 -12.93 7.74
C GLY A 289 11.30 -11.80 7.19
#